data_AF-A0A2E1MZ17-F1
#
_entry.id   AF-A0A2E1MZ17-F1
#
_cell.length_a   1.000
_cell.length_b   1.000
_cell.length_c   1.000
_cell.angle_alpha   90.00
_cell.angle_beta   90.00
_cell.angle_gamma   90.00
#
_symmetry.space_group_name_H-M   'P 1'
#
loop_
_entity.id
_entity.type
_entity.pdbx_description
1 polymer ?
#
loop_
_entity_poly.entity_id
_entity_poly.type
_entity_poly.pdbx_seq_one_letter_code
_entity_poly.pdbx_strand_id
1 'polypeptide(L)' 'MKSLDLHGISHESAKVLVVTFIDSNLDKLPIEIITGNSNYMKKIVLDIVNKYDLKASPKNYYNLGCLVINN' A
#
# COMPACT_ATOMS: atom_id res chain seq x y z
N MET A 1 -12.75 -5.47 0.78
CA MET A 1 -11.58 -4.66 1.18
C MET A 1 -11.46 -3.51 0.20
N LYS A 2 -11.20 -2.29 0.69
CA LYS A 2 -10.91 -1.17 -0.21
C LYS A 2 -9.51 -1.34 -0.81
N SER A 3 -9.33 -0.90 -2.05
CA SER A 3 -8.05 -0.95 -2.74
C SER A 3 -7.64 0.42 -3.29
N LEU A 4 -6.33 0.66 -3.31
CA LEU A 4 -5.69 1.78 -4.01
C LEU A 4 -4.77 1.23 -5.11
N ASP A 5 -4.90 1.72 -6.34
CA ASP A 5 -4.03 1.36 -7.46
C ASP A 5 -3.01 2.47 -7.75
N LEU A 6 -1.73 2.11 -7.77
CA LEU A 6 -0.61 3.03 -8.00
C LEU A 6 0.02 2.89 -9.40
N HIS A 7 -0.54 2.07 -10.29
CA HIS A 7 -0.02 1.95 -11.66
C HIS A 7 -0.03 3.29 -12.39
N GLY A 8 1.10 3.64 -13.00
CA GLY A 8 1.26 4.88 -13.76
C GLY A 8 1.35 6.15 -12.91
N ILE A 9 1.26 6.04 -11.58
CA ILE A 9 1.39 7.18 -10.67
C ILE A 9 2.88 7.48 -10.41
N SER A 10 3.25 8.76 -10.41
CA SER A 10 4.60 9.18 -10.05
C SER A 10 4.94 8.80 -8.60
N HIS A 11 6.21 8.59 -8.30
CA HIS A 11 6.64 8.24 -6.94
C HIS A 11 6.27 9.29 -5.90
N GLU A 12 6.26 10.57 -6.26
CA GLU A 12 5.88 11.66 -5.36
C GLU A 12 4.38 11.66 -5.07
N SER A 13 3.55 11.55 -6.12
CA SER A 13 2.10 11.46 -5.96
C SER A 13 1.69 10.20 -5.21
N ALA A 14 2.37 9.08 -5.45
CA ALA A 14 2.11 7.82 -4.76
C ALA A 14 2.30 7.93 -3.24
N LYS A 15 3.33 8.65 -2.78
CA LYS A 15 3.55 8.88 -1.34
C LYS A 15 2.35 9.58 -0.71
N VAL A 16 1.86 10.65 -1.34
CA VAL A 16 0.71 11.43 -0.85
C VAL A 16 -0.55 10.57 -0.83
N LEU A 17 -0.84 9.87 -1.94
CA LEU A 17 -2.03 9.04 -2.07
C LEU A 17 -2.05 7.89 -1.05
N VAL A 18 -0.91 7.23 -0.81
CA VAL A 18 -0.80 6.13 0.15
C VAL A 18 -1.08 6.63 1.57
N VAL A 19 -0.49 7.75 1.98
CA VAL A 19 -0.75 8.37 3.29
C VAL A 19 -2.24 8.68 3.46
N THR A 20 -2.82 9.43 2.52
CA THR A 20 -4.24 9.81 2.58
C THR A 20 -5.16 8.59 2.59
N PHE A 21 -4.82 7.55 1.82
CA PHE A 21 -5.62 6.32 1.76
C PHE A 21 -5.54 5.51 3.05
N ILE A 22 -4.36 5.38 3.67
CA ILE A 22 -4.23 4.71 4.97
C ILE A 22 -5.02 5.50 6.03
N ASP A 23 -4.78 6.80 6.17
CA ASP A 23 -5.48 7.67 7.14
C ASP A 23 -7.00 7.53 7.05
N SER A 24 -7.54 7.57 5.84
CA SER A 24 -8.99 7.54 5.59
C SER A 24 -9.63 6.17 5.83
N ASN A 25 -8.83 5.13 6.07
CA ASN A 25 -9.29 3.75 6.19
C ASN A 25 -8.64 2.98 7.35
N LEU A 26 -8.03 3.67 8.32
CA LEU A 26 -7.50 3.04 9.54
C LEU A 26 -8.57 2.23 10.29
N ASP A 27 -9.82 2.71 10.29
CA ASP A 27 -10.99 2.05 10.88
C ASP A 27 -11.54 0.88 10.04
N LYS A 28 -11.01 0.67 8.84
CA LYS A 28 -11.51 -0.27 7.82
C LYS A 28 -10.45 -1.29 7.39
N LEU A 29 -9.37 -1.44 8.15
CA LEU A 29 -8.37 -2.45 7.89
C LEU A 29 -9.01 -3.86 7.97
N PRO A 30 -8.65 -4.78 7.05
CA PRO A 30 -7.60 -4.65 6.05
C PRO A 30 -7.96 -3.88 4.78
N ILE A 31 -6.94 -3.23 4.22
CA ILE A 31 -6.98 -2.57 2.90
C ILE A 31 -5.91 -3.14 1.97
N GLU A 32 -6.07 -2.93 0.67
CA GLU A 32 -5.12 -3.37 -0.36
C GLU A 32 -4.48 -2.19 -1.07
N ILE A 33 -3.18 -2.29 -1.38
CA ILE A 33 -2.47 -1.32 -2.21
C ILE A 33 -1.77 -2.07 -3.35
N ILE A 34 -2.18 -1.78 -4.58
CA ILE A 34 -1.64 -2.36 -5.80
C ILE A 34 -0.45 -1.52 -6.25
N THR A 35 0.75 -2.04 -6.05
CA THR A 35 2.02 -1.39 -6.40
C THR A 35 2.54 -1.81 -7.77
N GLY A 36 1.92 -2.83 -8.38
CA GLY A 36 2.52 -3.59 -9.46
C GLY A 36 3.83 -4.25 -9.03
N ASN A 37 4.67 -4.63 -9.98
CA ASN A 37 5.98 -5.26 -9.70
C ASN A 37 7.11 -4.25 -9.42
N SER A 38 6.79 -2.95 -9.26
CA SER A 38 7.80 -1.93 -8.95
C SER A 38 8.31 -2.07 -7.52
N ASN A 39 9.60 -2.41 -7.38
CA ASN A 39 10.27 -2.47 -6.08
C ASN A 39 10.28 -1.11 -5.37
N TYR A 40 10.38 -0.01 -6.13
CA TYR A 40 10.36 1.33 -5.56
C TYR A 40 8.97 1.68 -5.02
N MET A 41 7.91 1.30 -5.74
CA MET A 41 6.54 1.52 -5.30
C MET A 41 6.22 0.71 -4.03
N LYS A 42 6.66 -0.56 -3.98
CA LYS A 42 6.58 -1.39 -2.78
C LYS A 42 7.31 -0.72 -1.61
N LYS A 43 8.52 -0.21 -1.84
CA LYS A 43 9.30 0.49 -0.81
C LYS A 43 8.56 1.71 -0.27
N ILE A 44 7.98 2.55 -1.12
CA ILE A 44 7.16 3.69 -0.68
C ILE A 44 6.05 3.23 0.26
N VAL A 45 5.30 2.19 -0.13
CA VAL A 45 4.19 1.68 0.68
C VAL A 45 4.70 1.14 2.01
N LEU A 46 5.75 0.32 2.01
CA LEU A 46 6.33 -0.26 3.24
C LEU A 46 6.88 0.82 4.18
N ASP A 47 7.58 1.83 3.66
CA ASP A 47 8.12 2.94 4.45
C ASP A 47 7.01 3.76 5.11
N ILE A 48 5.84 3.89 4.47
CA ILE A 48 4.68 4.58 5.05
C ILE A 48 3.99 3.67 6.06
N VAL A 49 3.66 2.42 5.70
CA VAL A 49 3.00 1.44 6.58
C VAL A 49 3.75 1.30 7.92
N ASN A 50 5.09 1.23 7.88
CA ASN A 50 5.91 1.15 9.08
C ASN A 50 5.80 2.39 9.98
N LYS A 51 5.52 3.59 9.43
CA LYS A 51 5.30 4.81 10.24
C LYS A 51 3.95 4.82 10.96
N TYR A 52 3.00 4.01 10.50
CA TYR A 52 1.70 3.83 11.14
C TYR A 52 1.70 2.65 12.13
N ASP A 53 2.85 2.00 12.36
CA ASP A 53 2.95 0.75 13.14
C ASP A 53 2.03 -0.36 12.61
N LEU A 54 1.78 -0.38 11.29
CA LEU A 54 0.96 -1.38 10.62
C LEU A 54 1.84 -2.46 9.97
N LYS A 55 1.21 -3.55 9.54
CA LYS A 55 1.85 -4.67 8.82
C LYS A 55 1.42 -4.70 7.37
N ALA A 56 2.36 -4.98 6.47
CA ALA A 56 2.09 -5.24 5.06
C ALA A 56 2.55 -6.64 4.67
N SER A 57 1.74 -7.37 3.93
CA SER A 57 2.13 -8.64 3.32
C SER A 57 1.64 -8.74 1.87
N PRO A 58 2.33 -9.48 0.99
CA PRO A 58 1.80 -9.80 -0.32
C PRO A 58 0.43 -10.47 -0.23
N LYS A 59 -0.49 -10.14 -1.14
CA LYS A 59 -1.84 -10.72 -1.16
C LYS A 59 -1.83 -12.25 -1.25
N ASN A 60 -0.91 -12.80 -2.04
CA ASN A 60 -0.62 -14.24 -2.09
C ASN A 60 0.76 -14.48 -2.73
N TYR A 61 1.20 -15.73 -2.78
CA TYR A 61 2.51 -16.12 -3.34
C TYR A 61 2.67 -15.86 -4.84
N TYR A 62 1.57 -15.65 -5.58
CA TYR A 62 1.59 -15.39 -7.03
C TYR A 62 1.45 -13.90 -7.36
N ASN A 63 0.80 -13.13 -6.49
CA ASN A 63 0.57 -11.70 -6.66
C ASN A 63 1.35 -10.89 -5.63
N LEU A 64 2.64 -10.75 -5.90
CA LEU A 64 3.55 -9.92 -5.13
C LEU A 64 3.38 -8.42 -5.40
N GLY A 65 2.54 -8.05 -6.37
CA GLY A 65 2.29 -6.67 -6.77
C GLY A 65 1.11 -6.02 -6.05
N CYS A 66 0.48 -6.74 -5.12
CA CYS A 66 -0.56 -6.22 -4.25
C CYS A 66 -0.17 -6.50 -2.80
N LEU A 67 -0.14 -5.44 -1.99
CA LEU A 67 0.13 -5.50 -0.56
C LEU A 67 -1.19 -5.38 0.21
N VAL A 68 -1.42 -6.30 1.14
CA VAL A 68 -2.51 -6.25 2.10
C VAL A 68 -1.98 -5.61 3.38
N ILE A 69 -2.61 -4.54 3.82
CA ILE A 69 -2.25 -3.78 5.02
C ILE A 69 -3.18 -4.17 6.16
N ASN A 70 -2.61 -4.51 7.31
CA ASN A 70 -3.27 -5.00 8.52
C ASN A 70 -2.69 -4.36 9.78
N ASN A 71 -3.35 -4.57 10.92
CA ASN A 71 -2.86 -4.21 12.26
C ASN A 71 -1.79 -5.20 12.76
#